data_AF-A0A972B6U2-F1
#
_entry.id   AF-A0A972B6U2-F1
#
_cell.length_a   1.000
_cell.length_b   1.000
_cell.length_c   1.000
_cell.angle_alpha   90.00
_cell.angle_beta   90.00
_cell.angle_gamma   90.00
#
_symmetry.space_group_name_H-M   'P 1'
#
loop_
_entity.id
_entity.type
_entity.pdbx_description
1 polymer ?
#
loop_
_entity_poly.entity_id
_entity_poly.type
_entity_poly.pdbx_seq_one_letter_code
_entity_poly.pdbx_strand_id
1 'polypeptide(L)' 'MSKNQSCGDYSVATKRYLVTILHFKQFHRHFIFVEEGQYERKKVLKNYIDVNVCIDMECGDTRNE' A
#
# COMPACT_ATOMS: atom_id res chain seq x y z
N MET A 1 -13.20 7.49 -47.92
CA MET A 1 -13.17 6.34 -46.98
C MET A 1 -12.68 6.85 -45.64
N SER A 2 -13.52 6.84 -44.62
CA SER A 2 -13.17 7.28 -43.26
C SER A 2 -12.29 6.20 -42.61
N LYS A 3 -11.06 6.56 -42.21
CA LYS A 3 -10.21 5.70 -41.39
C LYS A 3 -10.71 5.80 -39.95
N ASN A 4 -11.45 4.80 -39.49
CA ASN A 4 -11.67 4.61 -38.06
C ASN A 4 -10.33 4.25 -37.42
N GLN A 5 -9.56 5.25 -36.98
CA GLN A 5 -8.45 5.06 -36.06
C GLN A 5 -9.06 4.68 -34.71
N SER A 6 -8.94 3.41 -34.34
CA SER A 6 -9.16 3.01 -32.95
C SER A 6 -8.16 3.80 -32.09
N CYS A 7 -8.64 4.80 -31.35
CA CYS A 7 -7.90 5.36 -30.23
C CYS A 7 -7.78 4.25 -29.19
N GLY A 8 -6.70 3.48 -29.27
CA GLY A 8 -6.33 2.59 -28.18
C GLY A 8 -6.06 3.49 -26.99
N ASP A 9 -6.84 3.34 -25.93
CA ASP A 9 -6.47 3.88 -24.63
C ASP A 9 -5.05 3.35 -24.36
N TYR A 10 -4.07 4.24 -24.21
CA TYR A 10 -2.68 3.87 -24.00
C TYR A 10 -2.62 3.21 -22.63
N SER A 11 -2.95 1.91 -22.59
CA SER A 11 -3.01 1.07 -21.41
C SER A 11 -1.60 0.88 -20.89
N VAL A 12 -1.08 1.93 -20.27
CA VAL A 12 0.13 1.90 -19.49
C VAL A 12 -0.20 1.12 -18.24
N ALA A 13 0.59 0.09 -17.95
CA ALA A 13 0.45 -0.68 -16.73
C ALA A 13 0.48 0.29 -15.53
N THR A 14 -0.67 0.48 -14.89
CA THR A 14 -0.79 1.34 -13.73
C THR A 14 0.11 0.79 -12.63
N LYS A 15 1.14 1.55 -12.25
CA LYS A 15 1.94 1.22 -11.07
C LYS A 15 1.10 1.55 -9.84
N ARG A 16 0.81 0.54 -9.02
CA ARG A 16 0.14 0.73 -7.73
C ARG A 16 1.12 1.34 -6.74
N TYR A 17 0.72 2.45 -6.12
CA TYR A 17 1.49 3.12 -5.09
C TYR A 17 0.69 3.16 -3.80
N LEU A 18 1.18 2.51 -2.75
CA LEU A 18 0.67 2.70 -1.39
C LEU A 18 1.31 3.96 -0.81
N VAL A 19 0.51 5.03 -0.68
CA VAL A 19 0.95 6.31 -0.13
C VAL A 19 0.49 6.43 1.32
N THR A 20 1.41 6.40 2.28
CA THR A 20 1.10 6.64 3.68
C THR A 20 0.71 8.11 3.88
N ILE A 21 -0.51 8.35 4.38
CA ILE A 21 -1.03 9.70 4.66
C ILE A 21 -0.98 10.06 6.14
N LEU A 22 -0.98 9.05 7.03
CA LEU A 22 -0.91 9.24 8.47
C LEU A 22 -0.13 8.10 9.09
N HIS A 23 0.88 8.44 9.90
CA HIS A 23 1.67 7.50 10.68
C HIS A 23 1.63 7.91 12.14
N PHE A 24 1.22 7.01 13.01
CA PHE A 24 1.14 7.28 14.45
C PHE A 24 1.28 6.02 15.29
N LYS A 25 1.57 6.22 16.57
CA LYS A 25 1.55 5.17 17.59
C LYS A 25 0.24 5.22 18.34
N GLN A 26 -0.51 4.12 18.31
CA GLN A 26 -1.65 3.95 19.20
C GLN A 26 -1.17 3.29 20.50
N PHE A 27 -1.20 4.03 21.61
CA PHE A 27 -0.79 3.52 22.91
C PHE A 27 -1.81 2.51 23.43
N HIS A 28 -1.50 1.22 23.27
CA HIS A 28 -2.30 0.10 23.73
C HIS A 28 -1.39 -1.09 24.06
N ARG A 29 -1.57 -1.66 25.26
CA ARG A 29 -0.78 -2.81 25.73
C ARG A 29 -1.28 -4.10 25.10
N HIS A 30 -0.43 -4.78 24.35
CA HIS A 30 -0.74 -6.06 23.71
C HIS A 30 0.49 -6.94 23.61
N PHE A 31 0.30 -8.24 23.43
CA PHE A 31 1.39 -9.17 23.19
C PHE A 31 1.60 -9.37 21.70
N ILE A 32 2.87 -9.36 21.29
CA ILE A 32 3.30 -9.78 19.94
C ILE A 32 4.21 -10.99 20.05
N PHE A 33 4.34 -11.73 18.95
CA PHE A 33 5.31 -12.79 18.81
C PHE A 33 6.38 -12.35 17.82
N VAL A 34 7.64 -12.32 18.25
CA VAL A 34 8.79 -11.99 17.39
C VAL A 34 9.62 -13.25 17.16
N GLU A 35 10.26 -13.36 16.00
CA GLU A 35 11.19 -14.45 15.72
C GLU A 35 12.41 -14.36 16.65
N GLU A 36 12.78 -15.47 17.29
CA GLU A 36 13.96 -15.59 18.16
C GLU A 36 14.93 -16.66 17.64
N GLY A 37 14.46 -17.56 16.77
CA GLY A 37 15.25 -18.60 16.10
C GLY A 37 14.48 -19.24 14.93
N GLN A 38 15.00 -20.33 14.38
CA GLN A 38 14.46 -20.95 13.16
C GLN A 38 13.03 -21.51 13.30
N TYR A 39 12.65 -21.93 14.52
CA TYR A 39 11.32 -22.46 14.82
C TYR A 39 10.73 -21.90 16.11
N GLU A 40 11.37 -20.87 16.68
CA GLU A 40 11.01 -20.32 17.98
C GLU A 40 10.53 -18.88 17.86
N ARG A 41 9.46 -18.58 18.60
CA ARG A 41 8.89 -17.24 18.68
C ARG A 41 8.82 -16.78 20.13
N LYS A 42 9.35 -15.59 20.40
CA LYS A 42 9.29 -14.95 21.70
C LYS A 42 8.02 -14.15 21.86
N LYS A 43 7.29 -14.37 22.96
CA LYS A 43 6.18 -13.50 23.36
C LYS A 43 6.72 -12.22 24.00
N VAL A 44 6.41 -11.07 23.42
CA VAL A 44 6.86 -9.74 23.89
C VAL A 44 5.65 -8.87 24.19
N LEU A 45 5.65 -8.18 25.32
CA LEU A 45 4.65 -7.15 25.65
C LEU A 45 5.05 -5.83 24.98
N LYS A 46 4.22 -5.32 24.07
CA LYS A 46 4.34 -3.97 23.50
C LYS A 46 3.32 -3.02 24.12
N ASN A 47 3.75 -1.78 24.34
CA ASN A 47 2.90 -0.73 24.91
C ASN A 47 2.20 0.14 23.85
N TYR A 48 2.51 -0.07 22.57
CA TYR A 48 1.92 0.67 21.46
C TYR A 48 1.85 -0.20 20.21
N ILE A 49 0.86 0.08 19.37
CA ILE A 49 0.72 -0.43 18.02
C ILE A 49 1.23 0.64 17.06
N ASP A 50 2.04 0.24 16.08
CA ASP A 50 2.49 1.13 15.01
C ASP A 50 1.47 1.09 13.87
N VAL A 51 0.88 2.24 13.54
CA VAL A 51 -0.24 2.32 12.61
C VAL A 51 0.14 3.18 11.41
N ASN A 52 0.02 2.61 10.21
CA ASN A 52 0.13 3.31 8.94
C ASN A 52 -1.25 3.35 8.29
N VAL A 53 -1.73 4.55 7.98
CA VAL A 53 -2.92 4.76 7.14
C VAL A 53 -2.41 5.08 5.75
N CYS A 54 -2.73 4.24 4.78
CA CYS A 54 -2.27 4.35 3.41
C CYS A 54 -3.45 4.46 2.44
N ILE A 55 -3.24 5.20 1.35
CA ILE A 55 -4.12 5.21 0.18
C ILE A 55 -3.46 4.37 -0.90
N ASP A 56 -4.24 3.47 -1.51
CA ASP A 56 -3.84 2.84 -2.77
C ASP A 56 -4.12 3.82 -3.90
N MET A 57 -3.06 4.38 -4.46
CA MET A 57 -3.11 5.39 -5.50
C MET A 57 -2.75 4.78 -6.84
N GLU A 58 -3.64 5.00 -7.81
CA GLU A 58 -3.50 4.62 -9.21
C GLU A 58 -3.50 5.91 -10.06
N CYS A 59 -2.59 5.99 -11.05
CA CYS A 59 -2.46 7.14 -11.96
C CYS A 59 -2.90 6.76 -13.37
N GLY A 60 -3.88 7.46 -13.92
CA GLY A 60 -4.26 7.41 -15.33
C GLY A 60 -3.81 8.68 -16.07
N ASP A 61 -3.43 8.55 -17.35
CA ASP A 61 -3.25 9.73 -18.22
C ASP A 61 -4.63 10.32 -18.54
N THR A 62 -4.76 11.65 -18.48
CA THR A 62 -6.02 12.37 -18.74
C THR A 62 -5.91 13.32 -19.93
N ARG A 63 -4.83 13.19 -20.74
CA ARG A 63 -4.71 13.94 -21.99
C ARG A 63 -5.91 13.62 -22.90
N ASN A 64 -6.66 14.65 -23.23
CA ASN A 64 -7.55 14.64 -24.38
C ASN A 64 -6.68 14.93 -25.60
N GLU A 65 -6.79 14.11 -26.66
CA GLU A 65 -6.13 14.33 -27.95
C GLU A 65 -6.40 15.74 -28.53
#